data_AF-A0A453RT16-F1
#
_entry.id   AF-A0A453RT16-F1
#
_cell.length_a   1.000
_cell.length_b   1.000
_cell.length_c   1.000
_cell.angle_alpha   90.00
_cell.angle_beta   90.00
_cell.angle_gamma   90.00
#
_symmetry.space_group_name_H-M   'P 1'
#
loop_
_entity.id
_entity.type
_entity.pdbx_description
1 polymer ?
#
loop_
_entity_poly.entity_id
_entity_poly.type
_entity_poly.pdbx_seq_one_letter_code
_entity_poly.pdbx_strand_id
1 'polypeptide(L)' 'VDRLNTRNMLKRRYYNIGTNLDCLLCGEHIEETVEHLFFHCTFIKRCWCKLNITWPTVGDHLDMMTHLKAIYHQ' A
#
# COMPACT_ATOMS: atom_id res chain seq x y z
N VAL A 1 8.00 -7.97 15.39
CA VAL A 1 7.36 -7.17 14.32
C VAL A 1 7.36 -8.03 13.08
N ASP A 2 6.18 -8.50 12.66
CA ASP A 2 6.04 -9.35 11.48
C ASP A 2 6.32 -8.53 10.21
N ARG A 3 7.23 -9.03 9.37
CA ARG A 3 7.53 -8.41 8.07
C ARG A 3 6.56 -8.97 7.04
N LEU A 4 5.76 -8.10 6.43
CA LEU A 4 4.92 -8.47 5.30
C LEU A 4 5.74 -8.40 4.01
N ASN A 5 5.75 -9.50 3.27
CA ASN A 5 6.42 -9.63 1.98
C ASN A 5 5.45 -9.30 0.85
N THR A 6 5.83 -8.41 -0.07
CA THR A 6 5.00 -8.11 -1.25
C THR A 6 5.26 -9.10 -2.37
N ARG A 7 4.27 -9.34 -3.25
CA ARG A 7 4.49 -10.17 -4.45
C ARG A 7 5.63 -9.66 -5.33
N ASN A 8 5.76 -8.34 -5.52
CA ASN A 8 6.89 -7.76 -6.26
C ASN A 8 8.25 -8.18 -5.67
N MET A 9 8.37 -8.20 -4.34
CA MET A 9 9.59 -8.62 -3.66
C MET A 9 9.85 -10.12 -3.82
N LEU A 10 8.81 -10.96 -3.73
CA LEU A 10 8.93 -12.40 -3.97
C LEU A 10 9.35 -12.71 -5.41
N LYS A 11 8.75 -12.01 -6.38
CA LYS A 11 9.07 -12.12 -7.82
C LYS A 11 10.53 -11.77 -8.09
N ARG A 12 11.04 -10.66 -7.53
CA ARG A 12 12.46 -10.25 -7.67
C ARG A 12 13.45 -11.25 -7.07
N ARG A 13 13.01 -12.06 -6.12
CA ARG A 13 13.81 -13.14 -5.50
C ARG A 13 13.60 -14.50 -6.16
N TYR A 14 12.92 -14.55 -7.31
CA TYR A 14 12.68 -15.77 -8.10
C TYR A 14 11.88 -16.84 -7.34
N TYR A 15 11.03 -16.45 -6.38
CA TYR A 15 10.08 -17.39 -5.79
C TYR A 15 8.95 -17.71 -6.78
N ASN A 16 8.48 -18.95 -6.76
CA ASN A 16 7.29 -19.35 -7.51
C ASN A 16 6.03 -18.84 -6.78
N ILE A 17 5.46 -17.75 -7.29
CA ILE A 17 4.26 -17.09 -6.73
C ILE A 17 2.96 -17.45 -7.48
N GLY A 18 3.01 -18.43 -8.39
CA GLY A 18 1.88 -18.80 -9.24
C GLY A 18 1.56 -17.75 -10.32
N THR A 19 0.40 -17.91 -10.95
CA THR A 19 -0.08 -17.07 -12.08
C THR A 19 -1.16 -16.07 -11.68
N ASN A 20 -1.84 -16.27 -10.55
CA ASN A 20 -2.74 -15.25 -10.01
C ASN A 20 -1.88 -14.16 -9.34
N LEU A 21 -1.86 -12.99 -9.98
CA LEU A 21 -1.11 -11.81 -9.54
C LEU A 21 -2.02 -10.76 -8.89
N ASP A 22 -3.24 -11.13 -8.53
CA ASP A 22 -4.21 -10.21 -7.95
C ASP A 22 -3.74 -9.82 -6.54
N CYS A 23 -3.89 -8.53 -6.22
CA CYS A 23 -3.64 -8.03 -4.88
C CYS A 23 -4.60 -8.72 -3.90
N LEU A 24 -4.08 -9.34 -2.85
CA LEU A 24 -4.91 -10.11 -1.92
C LEU A 24 -5.92 -9.23 -1.15
N LEU A 25 -5.61 -7.94 -0.99
CA LEU A 25 -6.43 -7.02 -0.21
C LEU A 25 -7.61 -6.44 -1.01
N CYS A 26 -7.41 -6.14 -2.29
CA CYS A 26 -8.47 -5.54 -3.12
C CYS A 26 -8.99 -6.43 -4.24
N GLY A 27 -8.34 -7.57 -4.53
CA GLY A 27 -8.73 -8.48 -5.61
C GLY A 27 -8.47 -7.94 -7.02
N GLU A 28 -7.80 -6.79 -7.15
CA GLU A 28 -7.49 -6.18 -8.44
C GLU A 28 -6.23 -6.80 -9.05
N HIS A 29 -6.20 -6.95 -10.36
CA HIS A 29 -5.04 -7.44 -11.11
C HIS A 29 -3.99 -6.33 -11.28
N ILE A 30 -3.36 -5.95 -10.16
CA ILE A 30 -2.36 -4.89 -10.07
C ILE A 30 -1.15 -5.40 -9.30
N GLU A 31 0.05 -4.94 -9.68
CA GLU A 31 1.26 -5.33 -8.99
C GLU A 31 1.22 -4.91 -7.52
N GLU A 32 1.32 -5.90 -6.64
CA GLU A 32 1.40 -5.68 -5.22
C GLU A 32 2.81 -5.19 -4.84
N THR A 33 2.94 -3.88 -4.66
CA THR A 33 4.11 -3.19 -4.09
C THR A 33 3.79 -2.64 -2.70
N VAL A 34 4.81 -2.11 -2.01
CA VAL A 34 4.60 -1.42 -0.73
C VAL A 34 3.72 -0.18 -0.97
N GLU A 35 3.98 0.59 -2.02
CA GLU A 35 3.16 1.75 -2.39
C GLU A 35 1.70 1.36 -2.62
N HIS A 36 1.46 0.25 -3.33
CA HIS A 36 0.11 -0.24 -3.53
C HIS A 36 -0.57 -0.58 -2.20
N LEU A 37 0.07 -1.42 -1.37
CA LEU A 37 -0.53 -1.91 -0.12
C LEU A 37 -0.84 -0.81 0.89
N PHE A 38 -0.08 0.28 0.90
CA PHE A 38 -0.24 1.35 1.89
C PHE A 38 -0.99 2.59 1.39
N PHE A 39 -0.97 2.89 0.08
CA PHE A 39 -1.53 4.16 -0.44
C PHE A 39 -2.56 3.99 -1.55
N HIS A 40 -2.37 3.02 -2.46
CA HIS A 40 -3.22 2.96 -3.65
C HIS A 40 -4.34 1.92 -3.57
N CYS A 41 -4.16 0.86 -2.78
CA CYS A 41 -5.11 -0.22 -2.62
C CYS A 41 -6.48 0.29 -2.14
N THR A 42 -7.57 -0.14 -2.78
CA THR A 42 -8.93 0.29 -2.39
C THR A 42 -9.28 -0.15 -0.98
N PHE A 43 -8.78 -1.32 -0.55
CA PHE A 43 -8.90 -1.79 0.83
C PHE A 43 -8.22 -0.85 1.82
N ILE A 44 -6.95 -0.50 1.59
CA ILE A 44 -6.23 0.36 2.54
C ILE A 44 -6.79 1.78 2.57
N LYS A 45 -7.25 2.32 1.43
CA LYS A 45 -7.96 3.61 1.39
C LYS A 45 -9.19 3.60 2.30
N ARG A 46 -9.98 2.52 2.29
CA ARG A 46 -11.12 2.35 3.21
C ARG A 46 -10.67 2.28 4.67
N CYS A 47 -9.55 1.63 4.96
CA CYS A 47 -8.97 1.60 6.31
C CYS A 47 -8.56 2.99 6.78
N TRP A 48 -7.87 3.77 5.95
CA TRP A 48 -7.48 5.15 6.26
C TRP A 48 -8.69 6.07 6.45
N CYS A 49 -9.71 5.94 5.60
CA CYS A 49 -10.98 6.66 5.76
C CYS A 49 -11.61 6.42 7.14
N LYS A 50 -11.57 5.18 7.67
CA LYS A 50 -12.09 4.87 9.02
C LYS A 50 -11.31 5.56 10.14
N LEU A 51 -10.06 5.92 9.89
CA LEU A 51 -9.20 6.66 10.82
C LEU A 51 -9.28 8.18 10.60
N ASN A 52 -10.18 8.64 9.72
CA ASN A 52 -10.26 10.04 9.26
C ASN A 52 -8.95 10.55 8.64
N ILE A 53 -8.17 9.65 8.02
CA ILE A 53 -6.96 9.99 7.27
C ILE A 53 -7.29 10.06 5.78
N THR A 54 -7.03 11.20 5.17
CA THR A 54 -7.15 11.42 3.73
C THR A 54 -5.79 11.70 3.12
N TRP A 55 -5.44 10.97 2.08
CA TRP A 55 -4.20 11.17 1.35
C TRP A 55 -4.42 12.09 0.14
N PRO A 56 -3.47 12.98 -0.19
CA PRO A 56 -3.49 13.73 -1.45
C PRO A 56 -3.55 12.77 -2.65
N THR A 57 -4.26 13.16 -3.71
CA THR A 57 -4.35 12.36 -4.95
C THR A 57 -3.07 12.41 -5.79
N VAL A 58 -2.19 13.37 -5.50
CA VAL A 58 -0.92 13.62 -6.19
C VAL A 58 0.15 13.86 -5.13
N GLY A 59 1.28 13.18 -5.26
CA GLY A 59 2.41 13.23 -4.32
C GLY A 59 3.04 11.85 -4.18
N ASP A 60 4.33 11.81 -3.86
CA ASP A 60 5.00 10.55 -3.54
C ASP A 60 4.70 10.13 -2.08
N HIS A 61 5.21 8.97 -1.67
CA HIS A 61 5.02 8.48 -0.31
C HIS A 61 5.62 9.44 0.75
N LEU A 62 6.69 10.17 0.44
CA LEU A 62 7.30 11.11 1.37
C LEU A 62 6.39 12.33 1.59
N ASP A 63 5.76 12.83 0.53
CA ASP A 63 4.76 13.91 0.61
C ASP A 63 3.59 13.50 1.50
N MET A 64 3.09 12.28 1.28
CA MET A 64 2.02 11.69 2.07
C MET A 64 2.40 11.61 3.56
N MET A 65 3.55 11.03 3.89
CA MET A 65 3.99 10.89 5.29
C MET A 65 4.25 12.24 5.96
N THR A 66 4.71 13.24 5.20
CA THR A 66 4.91 14.60 5.70
C THR A 66 3.57 15.25 6.04
N HIS A 67 2.55 15.06 5.19
CA HIS A 67 1.19 15.53 5.45
C HIS A 67 0.59 14.94 6.73
N LEU A 68 0.73 13.62 6.94
CA LEU A 68 0.28 12.99 8.18
C LEU A 68 0.97 13.56 9.41
N LYS A 69 2.29 13.74 9.36
CA LYS A 69 3.02 14.35 10.48
C LYS A 69 2.50 15.75 10.77
N ALA A 70 2.25 16.57 9.76
CA ALA A 70 1.71 17.90 9.96
C ALA A 70 0.30 17.92 10.59
N ILE A 71 -0.54 16.91 10.31
CA ILE A 71 -1.88 16.81 10.88
C ILE A 71 -1.87 16.29 12.32
N TYR A 72 -1.02 15.30 12.63
CA TYR A 72 -1.08 14.57 13.90
C TYR A 72 0.05 14.88 14.89
N HIS A 73 1.12 15.56 14.49
CA HIS A 73 2.07 16.15 15.43
C HIS A 73 1.66 17.60 15.74
N GLN A 74 1.02 17.74 16.90
CA GLN A 74 0.99 18.96 17.70
C GLN A 74 1.86 18.74 18.94
#